data_AF-A0A3M6VH96-F1
#
_entry.id   AF-A0A3M6VH96-F1
#
_cell.length_a   1.000
_cell.length_b   1.000
_cell.length_c   1.000
_cell.angle_alpha   90.00
_cell.angle_beta   90.00
_cell.angle_gamma   90.00
#
_symmetry.space_group_name_H-M   'P 1'
#
loop_
_entity.id
_entity.type
_entity.pdbx_description
1 polymer ?
#
loop_
_entity_poly.entity_id
_entity_poly.type
_entity_poly.pdbx_seq_one_letter_code
_entity_poly.pdbx_strand_id
1 'polypeptide(L)'
;MAVCQCCNSRVRVDQLLENKLETQEEMDAVASLSLAEMDALLLQHNVACPHCNKIHSFQPAKKFNLLFRTNMGATDETCDWIYLRPETAQGAYINFANVQSTMRKKLPFGVRKYHQTL
;
A
#
# COMPACT_ATOMS: atom_id res chain seq x y z
N MET A 1 2.21 -8.35 2.04
CA MET A 1 2.61 -9.11 0.82
C MET A 1 3.36 -10.36 1.24
N ALA A 2 3.20 -11.46 0.52
CA ALA A 2 3.92 -12.72 0.73
C ALA A 2 4.56 -13.21 -0.57
N VAL A 3 5.61 -14.03 -0.45
CA VAL A 3 6.33 -14.63 -1.57
C VAL A 3 6.11 -16.13 -1.57
N CYS A 4 5.71 -16.69 -2.71
CA CYS A 4 5.62 -18.14 -2.86
C CYS A 4 7.03 -18.75 -3.00
N GLN A 5 7.39 -19.71 -2.14
CA GLN A 5 8.68 -20.42 -2.18
C GLN A 5 8.87 -21.26 -3.45
N CYS A 6 7.78 -21.68 -4.11
CA CYS A 6 7.86 -22.58 -5.25
C CYS A 6 8.04 -21.87 -6.60
N CYS A 7 7.40 -20.71 -6.80
CA CYS A 7 7.45 -19.97 -8.07
C CYS A 7 7.97 -18.53 -7.92
N ASN A 8 8.35 -18.12 -6.71
CA ASN A 8 8.86 -16.78 -6.38
C ASN A 8 7.90 -15.62 -6.73
N SER A 9 6.62 -15.92 -6.98
CA SER A 9 5.61 -14.89 -7.25
C SER A 9 5.30 -14.11 -5.99
N ARG A 10 5.27 -12.79 -6.11
CA ARG A 10 4.87 -11.87 -5.04
C ARG A 10 3.37 -11.63 -5.12
N VAL A 11 2.68 -11.83 -4.02
CA VAL A 11 1.22 -11.70 -3.96
C VAL A 11 0.79 -10.81 -2.80
N ARG A 12 -0.32 -10.10 -3.02
CA ARG A 12 -1.04 -9.37 -1.98
C ARG A 12 -1.87 -10.38 -1.19
N VAL A 13 -1.64 -10.45 0.12
CA VAL A 13 -2.22 -11.48 1.00
C VAL A 13 -3.66 -11.09 1.35
N ASP A 14 -3.87 -9.81 1.61
CA ASP A 14 -5.14 -9.11 1.70
C ASP A 14 -6.11 -9.55 0.60
N GLN A 15 -5.74 -9.31 -0.65
CA GLN A 15 -6.58 -9.65 -1.80
C GLN A 15 -6.79 -11.16 -1.99
N LEU A 16 -5.83 -12.00 -1.58
CA LEU A 16 -5.99 -13.45 -1.66
C LEU A 16 -6.99 -13.97 -0.62
N LEU A 17 -6.97 -13.40 0.57
CA LEU A 17 -7.92 -13.74 1.64
C LEU A 17 -9.32 -13.21 1.31
N GLU A 18 -9.43 -11.98 0.81
CA GLU A 18 -10.70 -11.39 0.34
C GLU A 18 -11.40 -12.26 -0.73
N ASN A 19 -10.66 -12.85 -1.67
CA ASN A 19 -11.24 -13.72 -2.69
C ASN A 19 -11.65 -15.11 -2.18
N LYS A 20 -11.17 -15.51 -0.99
CA LYS A 20 -11.40 -16.84 -0.43
C LYS A 20 -12.47 -16.85 0.66
N LEU A 21 -12.66 -15.72 1.33
CA LEU A 21 -13.71 -15.48 2.31
C LEU A 21 -14.97 -15.04 1.57
N GLU A 22 -16.04 -15.85 1.63
CA GLU A 22 -17.29 -15.59 0.90
C GLU A 22 -18.23 -14.64 1.67
N THR A 23 -17.97 -14.35 2.95
CA THR A 23 -18.82 -13.48 3.78
C THR A 23 -18.29 -12.05 3.83
N GLN A 24 -19.19 -11.08 3.60
CA GLN A 24 -18.88 -9.66 3.52
C GLN A 24 -18.21 -9.10 4.79
N GLU A 25 -18.58 -9.60 5.97
CA GLU A 25 -18.08 -9.14 7.27
C GLU A 25 -16.63 -9.59 7.53
N GLU A 26 -16.24 -10.77 7.07
CA GLU A 26 -14.88 -11.26 7.22
C GLU A 26 -13.92 -10.57 6.25
N MET A 27 -14.40 -10.20 5.05
CA MET A 27 -13.62 -9.44 4.05
C MET A 27 -13.16 -8.07 4.58
N ASP A 28 -14.08 -7.28 5.17
CA ASP A 28 -13.75 -5.95 5.69
C ASP A 28 -12.81 -6.02 6.91
N ALA A 29 -12.86 -7.12 7.66
CA ALA A 29 -11.95 -7.34 8.78
C ALA A 29 -10.51 -7.59 8.32
N VAL A 30 -10.28 -8.25 7.17
CA VAL A 30 -8.93 -8.58 6.65
C VAL A 30 -8.02 -7.35 6.59
N ALA A 31 -8.55 -6.18 6.20
CA ALA A 31 -7.78 -4.95 6.10
C ALA A 31 -7.19 -4.46 7.45
N SER A 32 -7.80 -4.88 8.56
CA SER A 32 -7.41 -4.48 9.92
C SER A 32 -6.59 -5.54 10.66
N LEU A 33 -6.38 -6.71 10.06
CA LEU A 33 -5.62 -7.80 10.68
C LEU A 33 -4.11 -7.51 10.71
N SER A 34 -3.45 -8.06 11.72
CA SER A 34 -1.99 -8.07 11.80
C SER A 34 -1.39 -9.08 10.82
N LEU A 35 -0.11 -8.89 10.47
CA LEU A 35 0.61 -9.78 9.55
C LEU A 35 0.63 -11.24 10.03
N ALA A 36 0.72 -11.46 11.35
CA ALA A 36 0.74 -12.79 11.94
C ALA A 36 -0.62 -13.48 11.85
N GLU A 37 -1.71 -12.73 12.01
CA GLU A 37 -3.07 -13.26 11.85
C GLU A 37 -3.35 -13.58 10.38
N MET A 38 -2.86 -12.76 9.44
CA MET A 38 -2.94 -13.05 8.01
C MET A 38 -2.21 -14.35 7.65
N ASP A 39 -1.01 -14.58 8.21
CA ASP A 39 -0.26 -15.83 8.01
C ASP A 39 -1.01 -17.05 8.59
N ALA A 40 -1.65 -16.90 9.75
CA ALA A 40 -2.48 -17.95 10.35
C ALA A 40 -3.71 -18.28 9.49
N LEU A 41 -4.40 -17.26 8.94
CA LEU A 41 -5.54 -17.45 8.06
C LEU A 41 -5.16 -18.13 6.74
N LEU A 42 -3.99 -17.81 6.17
CA LEU A 42 -3.47 -18.50 4.98
C LEU A 42 -3.30 -20.00 5.22
N LEU A 43 -2.89 -20.39 6.43
CA LEU A 43 -2.75 -21.80 6.84
C LEU A 43 -4.12 -22.45 7.10
N GLN A 44 -5.03 -21.77 7.79
CA GLN A 44 -6.36 -22.31 8.13
C GLN A 44 -7.22 -22.56 6.89
N HIS A 45 -7.21 -21.65 5.92
CA HIS A 45 -8.05 -21.72 4.72
C HIS A 45 -7.38 -22.42 3.53
N ASN A 46 -6.20 -23.03 3.73
CA ASN A 46 -5.47 -23.76 2.68
C ASN A 46 -5.36 -22.95 1.37
N VAL A 47 -4.97 -21.68 1.48
CA VAL A 47 -4.92 -20.77 0.33
C VAL A 47 -3.83 -21.22 -0.65
N ALA A 48 -4.24 -21.50 -1.89
CA ALA A 48 -3.33 -21.88 -2.96
C ALA A 48 -2.72 -20.66 -3.65
N CYS A 49 -1.47 -20.79 -4.10
CA CYS A 49 -0.85 -19.76 -4.94
C CYS A 49 -1.55 -19.67 -6.31
N PRO A 50 -1.97 -18.48 -6.78
CA PRO A 50 -2.66 -18.33 -8.07
C PRO A 50 -1.79 -18.67 -9.28
N HIS A 51 -0.46 -18.70 -9.12
CA HIS A 51 0.48 -19.00 -10.22
C HIS A 51 0.90 -20.47 -10.31
N CYS A 52 0.99 -21.18 -9.17
CA CYS A 52 1.50 -22.56 -9.16
C CYS A 52 0.59 -23.55 -8.44
N ASN A 53 -0.56 -23.11 -7.93
CA ASN A 53 -1.57 -23.90 -7.22
C ASN A 53 -1.07 -24.70 -6.00
N LYS A 54 0.15 -24.44 -5.52
CA LYS A 54 0.68 -25.07 -4.31
C LYS A 54 0.14 -24.36 -3.06
N ILE A 55 -0.25 -25.16 -2.09
CA ILE A 55 -0.76 -24.75 -0.78
C ILE A 55 0.42 -24.70 0.21
N HIS A 56 0.33 -23.90 1.27
CA HIS A 56 1.34 -23.77 2.34
C HIS A 56 2.76 -23.41 1.89
N SER A 57 2.90 -22.85 0.69
CA SER A 57 4.21 -22.53 0.11
C SER A 57 4.57 -21.05 0.26
N PHE A 58 3.89 -20.30 1.14
CA PHE A 58 4.14 -18.87 1.32
C PHE A 58 5.17 -18.60 2.44
N GLN A 59 6.09 -17.68 2.18
CA GLN A 59 6.92 -17.07 3.22
C GLN A 59 6.09 -16.12 4.09
N PRO A 60 6.52 -15.85 5.33
CA PRO A 60 5.80 -14.96 6.24
C PRO A 60 5.51 -13.59 5.60
N ALA A 61 4.30 -13.10 5.81
CA ALA A 61 3.85 -11.83 5.25
C ALA A 61 4.71 -10.67 5.78
N LYS A 62 5.16 -9.81 4.86
CA LYS A 62 5.94 -8.62 5.18
C LYS A 62 5.23 -7.35 4.71
N LYS A 63 5.45 -6.25 5.43
CA LYS A 63 5.08 -4.91 4.97
C LYS A 63 5.94 -4.56 3.77
N PHE A 64 5.28 -4.08 2.72
CA PHE A 64 5.95 -3.59 1.53
C PHE A 64 5.62 -2.10 1.38
N ASN A 65 6.64 -1.28 1.18
CA ASN A 65 6.41 0.13 0.90
C ASN A 65 5.96 0.27 -0.55
N LEU A 66 4.77 0.82 -0.76
CA LEU A 66 4.21 1.07 -2.09
C LEU A 66 4.80 2.32 -2.75
N LEU A 67 5.57 3.12 -2.01
CA LEU A 67 6.22 4.31 -2.53
C LEU A 67 7.40 3.94 -3.43
N PHE A 68 7.40 4.51 -4.64
CA PHE A 68 8.58 4.48 -5.50
C PHE A 68 9.67 5.36 -4.90
N ARG A 69 10.80 4.73 -4.58
CA ARG A 69 12.02 5.39 -4.12
C ARG A 69 12.89 5.73 -5.33
N THR A 70 13.40 6.96 -5.37
CA THR A 70 14.36 7.42 -6.37
C THR A 70 15.46 8.23 -5.70
N ASN A 71 16.55 8.50 -6.42
CA ASN A 71 17.72 9.21 -5.90
C ASN A 71 17.76 10.58 -6.55
N MET A 72 18.00 11.62 -5.75
CA MET A 72 18.17 12.98 -6.24
C MET A 72 19.55 13.47 -5.84
N GLY A 73 20.40 13.71 -6.84
CA GLY A 73 21.80 14.12 -6.67
C GLY A 73 22.57 13.95 -7.98
N ALA A 74 23.70 14.64 -8.11
CA ALA A 74 24.52 14.57 -9.32
C ALA A 74 25.53 13.40 -9.27
N THR A 75 25.92 12.97 -8.07
CA THR A 75 26.85 11.87 -7.84
C THR A 75 26.28 10.95 -6.76
N ASP A 76 26.60 9.64 -6.82
CA ASP A 76 26.10 8.66 -5.83
C ASP A 76 26.46 9.01 -4.38
N GLU A 77 27.56 9.74 -4.16
CA GLU A 77 28.02 10.22 -2.84
C GLU A 77 27.21 11.42 -2.32
N THR A 78 26.51 12.15 -3.19
CA THR A 78 25.67 13.32 -2.85
C THR A 78 24.18 13.06 -3.07
N CYS A 79 23.79 11.80 -3.33
CA CYS A 79 22.42 11.41 -3.61
C CYS A 79 21.58 11.31 -2.33
N ASP A 80 20.54 12.14 -2.25
CA ASP A 80 19.48 11.99 -1.25
C ASP A 80 18.40 11.01 -1.73
N TRP A 81 17.95 10.16 -0.82
CA TRP A 81 16.84 9.25 -1.08
C TRP A 81 15.52 10.00 -1.01
N ILE A 82 14.81 10.08 -2.12
CA ILE A 82 13.51 10.72 -2.23
C ILE A 82 12.43 9.73 -2.65
N TYR A 83 11.17 10.06 -2.38
CA TYR A 83 10.03 9.22 -2.74
C TYR A 83 9.10 9.99 -3.68
N LEU A 84 8.57 9.29 -4.69
CA LEU A 84 7.46 9.82 -5.47
C LEU A 84 6.21 9.90 -4.59
N ARG A 85 5.44 10.98 -4.75
CA ARG A 85 4.26 11.22 -3.92
C ARG A 85 3.18 10.19 -4.28
N PRO A 86 2.63 9.45 -3.30
CA PRO A 86 1.58 8.45 -3.55
C PRO A 86 0.21 9.08 -3.86
N GLU A 87 0.05 10.37 -3.57
CA GLU A 87 -1.20 11.10 -3.68
C GLU A 87 -0.94 12.60 -3.94
N THR A 88 -1.99 13.32 -4.33
CA THR A 88 -1.91 14.78 -4.58
C THR A 88 -2.18 15.63 -3.34
N ALA A 89 -2.77 15.06 -2.28
CA ALA A 89 -3.25 15.78 -1.10
C ALA A 89 -2.13 16.44 -0.29
N GLN A 90 -0.97 15.78 -0.17
CA GLN A 90 0.18 16.30 0.58
C GLN A 90 0.57 17.73 0.17
N GLY A 91 0.49 18.06 -1.12
CA GLY A 91 0.82 19.40 -1.61
C GLY A 91 -0.18 20.49 -1.17
N ALA A 92 -1.45 20.13 -0.98
CA ALA A 92 -2.48 21.05 -0.50
C ALA A 92 -2.29 21.35 1.00
N TYR A 93 -1.89 20.34 1.79
CA TYR A 93 -1.61 20.53 3.22
C TYR A 93 -0.42 21.47 3.45
N ILE A 94 0.68 21.28 2.73
CA ILE A 94 1.87 22.14 2.84
C ILE A 94 1.53 23.61 2.51
N ASN A 95 0.67 23.83 1.51
CA ASN A 95 0.31 25.17 1.04
C ASN A 95 -0.97 25.74 1.66
N PHE A 96 -1.54 25.10 2.68
CA PHE A 96 -2.85 25.48 3.22
C PHE A 96 -2.91 26.95 3.65
N ALA A 97 -1.89 27.44 4.40
CA ALA A 97 -1.83 28.83 4.86
C ALA A 97 -1.73 29.84 3.71
N ASN A 98 -0.94 29.53 2.68
CA ASN A 98 -0.78 30.38 1.49
C ASN A 98 -2.07 30.46 0.67
N VAL A 99 -2.78 29.34 0.54
CA VAL A 99 -4.07 29.31 -0.16
C VAL A 99 -5.14 30.06 0.64
N GLN A 100 -5.18 29.88 1.97
CA GLN A 100 -6.12 30.56 2.85
C GLN A 100 -5.97 32.08 2.79
N SER A 101 -4.73 32.59 2.88
CA SER A 101 -4.43 34.02 2.85
C SER A 101 -4.76 34.64 1.48
N THR A 102 -4.38 33.97 0.40
CA THR A 102 -4.62 34.45 -0.98
C THR A 102 -6.11 34.49 -1.32
N MET A 103 -6.85 33.44 -0.96
CA MET A 103 -8.29 33.37 -1.24
C MET A 103 -9.13 34.13 -0.21
N ARG A 104 -8.52 34.57 0.91
CA ARG A 104 -9.18 35.21 2.07
C ARG A 104 -10.42 34.43 2.54
N LYS A 105 -10.36 33.10 2.49
CA LYS A 105 -11.48 32.22 2.86
C LYS A 105 -11.45 31.94 4.36
N LYS A 106 -12.61 32.10 5.01
CA LYS A 106 -12.86 31.56 6.35
C LYS A 106 -13.18 30.06 6.24
N LEU A 107 -12.93 29.32 7.31
CA LEU A 107 -13.33 27.91 7.40
C LEU A 107 -14.87 27.80 7.40
N PRO A 108 -15.45 26.74 6.80
CA PRO A 108 -14.79 25.69 6.02
C PRO A 108 -14.53 26.09 4.55
N PHE A 109 -13.38 25.70 4.00
CA PHE A 109 -13.10 25.79 2.56
C PHE A 109 -12.27 24.57 2.09
N GLY A 110 -12.42 24.21 0.82
CA GLY A 110 -11.72 23.07 0.21
C GLY A 110 -10.66 23.51 -0.78
N VAL A 111 -9.54 22.79 -0.82
CA VAL A 111 -8.47 22.94 -1.82
C VAL A 111 -8.36 21.65 -2.59
N ARG A 112 -8.50 21.72 -3.92
CA ARG A 112 -8.41 20.55 -4.77
C ARG A 112 -7.34 20.75 -5.83
N LYS A 113 -6.42 19.79 -5.93
CA LYS A 113 -5.39 19.76 -6.95
C LYS A 113 -5.75 18.71 -8.00
N TYR A 114 -5.83 19.14 -9.26
CA TYR A 114 -5.92 18.23 -10.39
C TYR A 114 -4.53 17.95 -10.91
N HIS A 115 -3.99 16.79 -10.58
CA HIS A 115 -2.74 16.29 -11.15
C HIS A 115 -2.73 14.76 -11.06
N GLN A 116 -2.01 14.12 -11.97
CA GLN A 116 -1.88 12.67 -11.97
C GLN A 116 -0.77 12.26 -11.00
N THR A 117 -1.07 11.31 -10.12
CA THR A 117 -0.06 10.58 -9.34
C THR A 117 0.46 9.43 -10.19
N LEU A 118 1.79 9.24 -10.18
CA LEU A 118 2.49 8.17 -10.91
C LEU A 118 2.67 6.94 -10.03
#